data_AF-A0A524IWB4-F1
#
_entry.id   AF-A0A524IWB4-F1
#
_cell.length_a   1.000
_cell.length_b   1.000
_cell.length_c   1.000
_cell.angle_alpha   90.00
_cell.angle_beta   90.00
_cell.angle_gamma   90.00
#
_symmetry.space_group_name_H-M   'P 1'
#
loop_
_entity.id
_entity.type
_entity.pdbx_description
1 polymer ?
#
loop_
_entity_poly.entity_id
_entity_poly.type
_entity_poly.pdbx_seq_one_letter_code
_entity_poly.pdbx_strand_id
1 'polypeptide(L)'
;ALYGLPVGIKDVTQVGGMRTTFGSPMYADHVPEEDALVVRRLREAGAIILGKTNTPEFAAGGNTFNEVFGRTRNPWNPDLSAGGSTGGGAVGLATGMIALAEGTDLGGSLRIPASFCGVVGLRPSPGLIPTYPSAYLWDNVQVTGPMARTAEDVALMLGAVCGSSPLSPNVQPVAGRDFVKAVRRGP
;
A
#
# COMPACT_ATOMS: atom_id res chain seq x y z
N ALA A 1 -16.93 1.12 5.99
CA ALA A 1 -16.35 -0.24 6.13
C ALA A 1 -15.10 -0.25 7.00
N LEU A 2 -14.30 0.83 7.00
CA LEU A 2 -13.02 0.97 7.72
C LEU A 2 -13.05 2.11 8.75
N TYR A 3 -14.23 2.46 9.27
CA TYR A 3 -14.41 3.64 10.13
C TYR A 3 -13.44 3.66 11.31
N GLY A 4 -12.60 4.71 11.36
CA GLY A 4 -11.65 4.94 12.46
C GLY A 4 -10.36 4.13 12.39
N LEU A 5 -10.17 3.26 11.39
CA LEU A 5 -8.94 2.47 11.27
C LEU A 5 -7.78 3.34 10.76
N PRO A 6 -6.62 3.36 11.45
CA PRO A 6 -5.43 4.08 10.99
C PRO A 6 -4.74 3.33 9.86
N VAL A 7 -4.51 4.03 8.75
CA VAL A 7 -3.89 3.49 7.54
C VAL A 7 -2.61 4.25 7.21
N GLY A 8 -1.52 3.51 6.98
CA GLY A 8 -0.28 4.05 6.41
C GLY A 8 -0.29 3.96 4.88
N ILE A 9 0.15 5.00 4.20
CA ILE A 9 0.17 5.07 2.74
C ILE A 9 1.62 5.09 2.24
N LYS A 10 1.99 4.23 1.29
CA LYS A 10 3.36 4.18 0.79
C LYS A 10 3.75 5.52 0.17
N ASP A 11 4.97 5.98 0.39
CA ASP A 11 5.37 7.33 -0.02
C ASP A 11 5.60 7.55 -1.53
N VAL A 12 5.13 6.61 -2.37
CA VAL A 12 4.96 6.81 -3.83
C VAL A 12 3.50 7.02 -4.24
N THR A 13 2.57 6.85 -3.30
CA THR A 13 1.14 7.04 -3.49
C THR A 13 0.78 8.45 -3.03
N GLN A 14 0.14 9.22 -3.91
CA GLN A 14 -0.22 10.62 -3.66
C GLN A 14 -1.35 10.71 -2.63
N VAL A 15 -1.19 11.62 -1.68
CA VAL A 15 -2.19 11.99 -0.67
C VAL A 15 -2.30 13.51 -0.69
N GLY A 16 -3.50 14.03 -0.97
CA GLY A 16 -3.78 15.45 -1.04
C GLY A 16 -3.46 16.14 0.29
N GLY A 17 -2.67 17.21 0.25
CA GLY A 17 -2.28 17.99 1.42
C GLY A 17 -1.23 17.31 2.33
N MET A 18 -0.65 16.17 1.92
CA MET A 18 0.42 15.50 2.65
C MET A 18 1.64 15.29 1.76
N ARG A 19 2.84 15.59 2.29
CA ARG A 19 4.10 15.41 1.54
C ARG A 19 4.17 14.01 0.93
N THR A 20 4.44 13.92 -0.36
CA THR A 20 4.65 12.68 -1.10
C THR A 20 6.00 12.77 -1.79
N THR A 21 7.03 12.18 -1.17
CA THR A 21 8.42 12.45 -1.56
C THR A 21 8.99 11.45 -2.53
N PHE A 22 8.29 10.35 -2.78
CA PHE A 22 8.81 9.20 -3.53
C PHE A 22 10.11 8.63 -2.93
N GLY A 23 10.45 8.97 -1.69
CA GLY A 23 11.77 8.69 -1.12
C GLY A 23 12.91 9.37 -1.89
N SER A 24 12.66 10.47 -2.60
CA SER A 24 13.64 11.18 -3.42
C SER A 24 13.86 12.61 -2.92
N PRO A 25 15.12 13.09 -2.82
CA PRO A 25 15.40 14.49 -2.53
C PRO A 25 14.73 15.46 -3.51
N MET A 26 14.53 15.05 -4.77
CA MET A 26 13.86 15.86 -5.80
C MET A 26 12.43 16.24 -5.42
N TYR A 27 11.76 15.42 -4.62
CA TYR A 27 10.37 15.60 -4.20
C TYR A 27 10.25 15.76 -2.68
N ALA A 28 11.34 16.09 -1.97
CA ALA A 28 11.37 16.14 -0.50
C ALA A 28 10.24 16.99 0.10
N ASP A 29 9.87 18.09 -0.57
CA ASP A 29 8.81 19.01 -0.15
C ASP A 29 7.58 19.01 -1.08
N HIS A 30 7.47 18.01 -1.96
CA HIS A 30 6.31 17.91 -2.85
C HIS A 30 5.05 17.54 -2.05
N VAL A 31 4.02 18.38 -2.16
CA VAL A 31 2.69 18.16 -1.56
C VAL A 31 1.67 18.10 -2.70
N PRO A 32 1.12 16.92 -3.04
CA PRO A 32 0.05 16.80 -4.02
C PRO A 32 -1.21 17.54 -3.56
N GLU A 33 -1.98 18.08 -4.52
CA GLU A 33 -3.28 18.69 -4.27
C GLU A 33 -4.39 17.64 -4.11
N GLU A 34 -4.27 16.51 -4.80
CA GLU A 34 -5.28 15.47 -4.86
C GLU A 34 -4.82 14.13 -4.30
N ASP A 35 -5.79 13.37 -3.77
CA ASP A 35 -5.59 11.98 -3.38
C ASP A 35 -5.55 11.06 -4.61
N ALA A 36 -4.61 10.11 -4.58
CA ALA A 36 -4.68 8.94 -5.46
C ALA A 36 -6.02 8.19 -5.23
N LEU A 37 -6.51 7.52 -6.27
CA LEU A 37 -7.82 6.86 -6.24
C LEU A 37 -7.96 5.86 -5.08
N VAL A 38 -6.91 5.11 -4.75
CA VAL A 38 -6.92 4.19 -3.61
C VAL A 38 -7.10 4.93 -2.28
N VAL A 39 -6.49 6.11 -2.13
CA VAL A 39 -6.58 6.95 -0.93
C VAL A 39 -7.99 7.53 -0.80
N ARG A 40 -8.57 8.01 -1.91
CA ARG A 40 -9.97 8.45 -1.94
C ARG A 40 -10.92 7.36 -1.46
N ARG A 41 -10.79 6.14 -2.00
CA ARG A 41 -11.61 4.99 -1.57
C ARG A 41 -11.43 4.63 -0.10
N LEU A 42 -10.20 4.70 0.42
CA LEU A 42 -9.93 4.48 1.83
C LEU A 42 -10.66 5.51 2.71
N ARG A 43 -10.60 6.80 2.35
CA ARG A 43 -11.32 7.87 3.05
C ARG A 43 -12.84 7.69 2.98
N GLU A 44 -13.38 7.41 1.80
CA GLU A 44 -14.82 7.11 1.59
C GLU A 44 -15.27 5.91 2.43
N ALA A 45 -14.38 4.92 2.63
CA ALA A 45 -14.66 3.77 3.49
C ALA A 45 -14.63 4.12 5.00
N GLY A 46 -14.21 5.32 5.39
CA GLY A 46 -14.12 5.83 6.76
C GLY A 46 -12.74 5.70 7.41
N ALA A 47 -11.71 5.34 6.65
CA ALA A 47 -10.37 5.14 7.17
C ALA A 47 -9.67 6.47 7.51
N ILE A 48 -8.82 6.45 8.53
CA ILE A 48 -7.98 7.59 8.92
C ILE A 48 -6.61 7.41 8.28
N ILE A 49 -6.27 8.29 7.32
CA ILE A 49 -4.93 8.32 6.73
C ILE A 49 -3.96 8.92 7.76
N LEU A 50 -3.21 8.06 8.44
CA LEU A 50 -2.35 8.46 9.57
C LEU A 50 -1.09 9.18 9.09
N GLY A 51 -0.51 8.74 7.98
CA GLY A 51 0.73 9.29 7.45
C GLY A 51 1.29 8.49 6.29
N LYS A 52 2.46 8.93 5.81
CA LYS A 52 3.23 8.23 4.77
C LYS A 52 4.16 7.19 5.40
N THR A 53 4.35 6.08 4.70
CA THR A 53 5.29 5.03 5.08
C THR A 53 6.49 5.01 4.14
N ASN A 54 7.68 4.85 4.71
CA ASN A 54 8.94 4.89 3.99
C ASN A 54 9.05 3.82 2.87
N THR A 55 9.79 4.15 1.82
CA THR A 55 10.00 3.38 0.58
C THR A 55 11.42 3.63 0.06
N PRO A 56 12.09 2.73 -0.67
CA PRO A 56 13.22 3.13 -1.51
C PRO A 56 12.80 4.19 -2.52
N GLU A 57 13.78 4.97 -2.97
CA GLU A 57 13.59 6.04 -3.96
C GLU A 57 12.84 5.51 -5.20
N PHE A 58 11.75 6.18 -5.57
CA PHE A 58 10.81 5.80 -6.63
C PHE A 58 10.25 4.38 -6.53
N ALA A 59 10.24 3.80 -5.32
CA ALA A 59 9.95 2.39 -5.07
C ALA A 59 10.91 1.39 -5.78
N ALA A 60 12.04 1.88 -6.29
CA ALA A 60 13.05 1.13 -7.02
C ALA A 60 14.08 0.49 -6.06
N GLY A 61 13.68 -0.61 -5.41
CA GLY A 61 14.60 -1.38 -4.57
C GLY A 61 13.92 -2.47 -3.74
N GLY A 62 14.68 -3.52 -3.42
CA GLY A 62 14.25 -4.61 -2.54
C GLY A 62 14.48 -4.34 -1.04
N ASN A 63 15.06 -3.20 -0.69
CA ASN A 63 15.33 -2.77 0.68
C ASN A 63 14.81 -1.34 0.88
N THR A 64 14.26 -1.04 2.05
CA THR A 64 13.63 0.26 2.31
C THR A 64 14.60 1.25 2.95
N PHE A 65 15.29 2.02 2.10
CA PHE A 65 16.14 3.14 2.51
C PHE A 65 16.10 4.23 1.43
N ASN A 66 16.28 5.49 1.84
CA ASN A 66 16.51 6.61 0.93
C ASN A 66 17.23 7.75 1.66
N GLU A 67 17.59 8.81 0.92
CA GLU A 67 18.29 9.98 1.45
C GLU A 67 17.39 10.92 2.26
N VAL A 68 16.07 10.90 2.04
CA VAL A 68 15.11 11.81 2.71
C VAL A 68 14.87 11.39 4.17
N PHE A 69 14.68 10.10 4.42
CA PHE A 69 14.26 9.54 5.71
C PHE A 69 15.22 8.48 6.26
N GLY A 70 16.24 8.08 5.49
CA GLY A 70 17.16 7.02 5.88
C GLY A 70 16.55 5.62 5.78
N ARG A 71 17.16 4.68 6.50
CA ARG A 71 16.85 3.25 6.45
C ARG A 71 15.72 2.88 7.41
N THR A 72 14.73 2.15 6.89
CA THR A 72 13.77 1.41 7.72
C THR A 72 14.42 0.12 8.22
N ARG A 73 14.41 -0.08 9.54
CA ARG A 73 15.00 -1.24 10.21
C ARG A 73 13.95 -2.34 10.43
N ASN A 74 14.36 -3.60 10.34
CA ASN A 74 13.44 -4.73 10.55
C ASN A 74 12.97 -4.80 12.01
N PRO A 75 11.67 -5.03 12.28
CA PRO A 75 11.12 -5.08 13.63
C PRO A 75 11.61 -6.27 14.47
N TRP A 76 12.06 -7.36 13.84
CA TRP A 76 12.55 -8.57 14.51
C TRP A 76 14.05 -8.52 14.81
N ASN A 77 14.81 -7.82 13.97
CA ASN A 77 16.22 -7.53 14.20
C ASN A 77 16.62 -6.22 13.49
N PRO A 78 16.87 -5.12 14.22
CA PRO A 78 17.14 -3.82 13.62
C PRO A 78 18.39 -3.74 12.72
N ASP A 79 19.29 -4.72 12.79
CA ASP A 79 20.48 -4.82 11.93
C ASP A 79 20.18 -5.44 10.55
N LEU A 80 18.99 -6.04 10.39
CA LEU A 80 18.54 -6.67 9.14
C LEU A 80 17.61 -5.75 8.33
N SER A 81 17.45 -6.10 7.05
CA SER A 81 16.53 -5.39 6.15
C SER A 81 15.06 -5.65 6.51
N ALA A 82 14.22 -4.62 6.41
CA ALA A 82 12.77 -4.76 6.44
C ALA A 82 12.17 -5.27 5.11
N GLY A 83 13.01 -5.52 4.10
CA GLY A 83 12.57 -5.74 2.71
C GLY A 83 12.06 -4.46 2.07
N GLY A 84 11.46 -4.58 0.88
CA GLY A 84 11.01 -3.44 0.11
C GLY A 84 10.28 -3.81 -1.18
N SER A 85 9.63 -2.84 -1.83
CA SER A 85 9.71 -1.41 -1.53
C SER A 85 8.65 -0.90 -0.54
N THR A 86 7.70 -1.71 -0.08
CA THR A 86 6.70 -1.31 0.95
C THR A 86 7.16 -1.67 2.37
N GLY A 87 8.45 -1.47 2.69
CA GLY A 87 8.99 -1.87 3.99
C GLY A 87 8.48 -1.01 5.14
N GLY A 88 8.33 0.31 4.96
CA GLY A 88 7.80 1.19 6.00
C GLY A 88 6.41 0.76 6.47
N GLY A 89 5.54 0.39 5.53
CA GLY A 89 4.20 -0.12 5.84
C GLY A 89 4.25 -1.46 6.59
N ALA A 90 5.12 -2.38 6.15
CA ALA A 90 5.28 -3.67 6.82
C ALA A 90 5.79 -3.53 8.26
N VAL A 91 6.76 -2.65 8.51
CA VAL A 91 7.25 -2.36 9.87
C VAL A 91 6.19 -1.67 10.71
N GLY A 92 5.48 -0.68 10.15
CA GLY A 92 4.39 0.00 10.86
C GLY A 92 3.29 -0.96 11.30
N LEU A 93 2.97 -1.97 10.48
CA LEU A 93 2.02 -3.04 10.82
C LEU A 93 2.55 -3.95 11.93
N ALA A 94 3.79 -4.44 11.78
CA ALA A 94 4.44 -5.36 12.70
C ALA A 94 4.63 -4.74 14.11
N THR A 95 4.87 -3.44 14.17
CA THR A 95 5.08 -2.68 15.43
C THR A 95 3.80 -2.07 16.00
N GLY A 96 2.65 -2.24 15.33
CA GLY A 96 1.36 -1.75 15.81
C GLY A 96 1.13 -0.24 15.65
N MET A 97 1.95 0.46 14.87
CA MET A 97 1.79 1.89 14.59
C MET A 97 0.56 2.18 13.70
N ILE A 98 0.20 1.23 12.84
CA ILE A 98 -0.96 1.31 11.93
C ILE A 98 -1.76 0.00 11.95
N ALA A 99 -3.03 0.07 11.56
CA ALA A 99 -3.89 -1.10 11.45
C ALA A 99 -3.84 -1.73 10.06
N LEU A 100 -3.75 -0.89 9.02
CA LEU A 100 -3.66 -1.29 7.62
C LEU A 100 -2.54 -0.51 6.94
N ALA A 101 -1.95 -1.06 5.89
CA ALA A 101 -1.05 -0.33 5.02
C ALA A 101 -1.43 -0.51 3.55
N GLU A 102 -1.34 0.58 2.80
CA GLU A 102 -1.33 0.58 1.35
C GLU A 102 0.12 0.50 0.85
N GLY A 103 0.32 -0.17 -0.28
CA GLY A 103 1.52 -0.01 -1.07
C GLY A 103 1.41 -0.56 -2.46
N THR A 104 2.57 -0.75 -3.09
CA THR A 104 2.68 -1.19 -4.49
C THR A 104 3.55 -2.43 -4.62
N ASP A 105 3.26 -3.26 -5.61
CA ASP A 105 4.02 -4.45 -5.99
C ASP A 105 4.23 -4.44 -7.50
N LEU A 106 5.50 -4.36 -7.94
CA LEU A 106 5.90 -4.61 -9.32
C LEU A 106 6.63 -5.96 -9.40
N GLY A 107 7.66 -6.14 -8.58
CA GLY A 107 8.51 -7.34 -8.53
C GLY A 107 8.46 -8.10 -7.20
N GLY A 108 7.45 -7.89 -6.35
CA GLY A 108 7.39 -8.46 -5.00
C GLY A 108 7.27 -7.43 -3.87
N SER A 109 7.10 -6.16 -4.21
CA SER A 109 7.24 -5.06 -3.24
C SER A 109 6.17 -4.98 -2.14
N LEU A 110 5.11 -5.79 -2.18
CA LEU A 110 4.22 -6.05 -1.05
C LEU A 110 4.60 -7.34 -0.32
N ARG A 111 4.90 -8.39 -1.09
CA ARG A 111 5.13 -9.76 -0.59
C ARG A 111 6.47 -9.95 0.11
N ILE A 112 7.54 -9.33 -0.41
CA ILE A 112 8.90 -9.36 0.15
C ILE A 112 8.93 -8.72 1.55
N PRO A 113 8.52 -7.45 1.74
CA PRO A 113 8.53 -6.84 3.06
C PRO A 113 7.54 -7.51 4.03
N ALA A 114 6.41 -8.03 3.52
CA ALA A 114 5.50 -8.85 4.33
C ALA A 114 6.20 -10.08 4.92
N SER A 115 6.91 -10.84 4.08
CA SER A 115 7.67 -12.02 4.50
C SER A 115 8.77 -11.67 5.49
N PHE A 116 9.47 -10.55 5.29
CA PHE A 116 10.59 -10.14 6.14
C PHE A 116 10.13 -9.60 7.51
N CYS A 117 8.95 -8.97 7.56
CA CYS A 117 8.41 -8.36 8.76
C CYS A 117 7.33 -9.21 9.44
N GLY A 118 7.03 -10.42 8.96
CA GLY A 118 6.06 -11.31 9.60
C GLY A 118 4.62 -10.79 9.55
N VAL A 119 4.24 -10.13 8.46
CA VAL A 119 2.88 -9.62 8.22
C VAL A 119 2.33 -10.17 6.90
N VAL A 120 1.08 -9.82 6.55
CA VAL A 120 0.44 -10.27 5.31
C VAL A 120 0.45 -9.12 4.29
N GLY A 121 0.93 -9.39 3.09
CA GLY A 121 0.86 -8.49 1.95
C GLY A 121 0.31 -9.19 0.72
N LEU A 122 -0.71 -8.62 0.09
CA LEU A 122 -1.36 -9.20 -1.08
C LEU A 122 -1.00 -8.41 -2.34
N ARG A 123 -0.43 -9.10 -3.32
CA ARG A 123 -0.38 -8.61 -4.71
C ARG A 123 -1.70 -9.01 -5.40
N PRO A 124 -2.65 -8.09 -5.62
CA PRO A 124 -3.88 -8.45 -6.31
C PRO A 124 -3.64 -8.68 -7.81
N SER A 125 -4.62 -9.28 -8.47
CA SER A 125 -4.67 -9.32 -9.94
C SER A 125 -4.67 -7.89 -10.51
N PRO A 126 -3.93 -7.61 -11.60
CA PRO A 126 -3.99 -6.33 -12.28
C PRO A 126 -5.43 -5.94 -12.64
N GLY A 127 -5.78 -4.66 -12.42
CA GLY A 127 -7.14 -4.13 -12.63
C GLY A 127 -8.15 -4.41 -11.51
N LEU A 128 -7.79 -5.19 -10.47
CA LEU A 128 -8.68 -5.37 -9.31
C LEU A 128 -8.77 -4.12 -8.44
N ILE A 129 -7.63 -3.45 -8.24
CA ILE A 129 -7.54 -2.12 -7.66
C ILE A 129 -7.07 -1.19 -8.80
N PRO A 130 -7.93 -0.29 -9.30
CA PRO A 130 -7.57 0.65 -10.35
C PRO A 130 -6.54 1.66 -9.85
N THR A 131 -5.55 1.96 -10.69
CA THR A 131 -4.48 2.90 -10.35
C THR A 131 -4.74 4.24 -11.04
N TYR A 132 -4.79 5.31 -10.24
CA TYR A 132 -4.83 6.70 -10.70
C TYR A 132 -4.31 7.63 -9.59
N PRO A 133 -3.53 8.67 -9.89
CA PRO A 133 -2.96 8.98 -11.21
C PRO A 133 -1.90 7.96 -11.62
N SER A 134 -1.69 7.79 -12.93
CA SER A 134 -0.62 6.95 -13.48
C SER A 134 -0.18 7.49 -14.83
N ALA A 135 1.13 7.58 -15.07
CA ALA A 135 1.69 7.87 -16.38
C ALA A 135 1.54 6.69 -17.37
N TYR A 136 1.30 5.49 -16.85
CA TYR A 136 1.19 4.24 -17.61
C TYR A 136 -0.14 3.56 -17.33
N LEU A 137 -1.22 4.07 -17.94
CA LEU A 137 -2.59 3.62 -17.65
C LEU A 137 -2.87 2.14 -18.02
N TRP A 138 -2.07 1.56 -18.92
CA TRP A 138 -2.18 0.14 -19.34
C TRP A 138 -1.13 -0.78 -18.70
N ASP A 139 -0.34 -0.28 -17.74
CA ASP A 139 0.60 -1.16 -17.03
C ASP A 139 -0.15 -2.23 -16.23
N ASN A 140 0.22 -3.48 -16.47
CA ASN A 140 -0.34 -4.66 -15.81
C ASN A 140 0.69 -5.35 -14.89
N VAL A 141 1.89 -4.78 -14.74
CA VAL A 141 2.95 -5.32 -13.89
C VAL A 141 2.93 -4.64 -12.53
N GLN A 142 2.86 -3.31 -12.46
CA GLN A 142 2.72 -2.61 -11.19
C GLN A 142 1.26 -2.64 -10.71
N VAL A 143 1.05 -3.11 -9.49
CA VAL A 143 -0.28 -3.07 -8.84
C VAL A 143 -0.21 -2.37 -7.49
N THR A 144 -1.27 -1.66 -7.16
CA THR A 144 -1.55 -1.22 -5.78
C THR A 144 -2.11 -2.41 -5.00
N GLY A 145 -1.82 -2.52 -3.71
CA GLY A 145 -2.33 -3.61 -2.90
C GLY A 145 -2.33 -3.35 -1.39
N PRO A 146 -3.17 -4.10 -0.65
CA PRO A 146 -3.28 -4.00 0.80
C PRO A 146 -2.23 -4.85 1.54
N MET A 147 -1.85 -4.39 2.72
CA MET A 147 -1.11 -5.15 3.73
C MET A 147 -1.79 -4.99 5.10
N ALA A 148 -1.73 -6.04 5.92
CA ALA A 148 -2.21 -6.02 7.30
C ALA A 148 -1.51 -7.11 8.14
N ARG A 149 -1.84 -7.21 9.43
CA ARG A 149 -1.33 -8.29 10.30
C ARG A 149 -2.02 -9.64 10.06
N THR A 150 -3.22 -9.63 9.48
CA THR A 150 -3.99 -10.85 9.21
C THR A 150 -4.49 -10.87 7.76
N ALA A 151 -4.75 -12.07 7.22
CA ALA A 151 -5.34 -12.23 5.89
C ALA A 151 -6.78 -11.68 5.83
N GLU A 152 -7.50 -11.72 6.95
CA GLU A 152 -8.85 -11.18 7.05
C GLU A 152 -8.85 -9.65 6.95
N ASP A 153 -7.93 -8.97 7.61
CA ASP A 153 -7.78 -7.50 7.52
C ASP A 153 -7.32 -7.07 6.11
N VAL A 154 -6.45 -7.86 5.47
CA VAL A 154 -6.09 -7.68 4.06
C VAL A 154 -7.34 -7.77 3.17
N ALA A 155 -8.19 -8.76 3.39
CA ALA A 155 -9.44 -8.93 2.64
C ALA A 155 -10.44 -7.81 2.91
N LEU A 156 -10.51 -7.32 4.15
CA LEU A 156 -11.33 -6.18 4.53
C LEU A 156 -10.92 -4.91 3.77
N MET A 157 -9.62 -4.59 3.76
CA MET A 157 -9.09 -3.45 3.01
C MET A 157 -9.30 -3.64 1.50
N LEU A 158 -9.03 -4.83 0.96
CA LEU A 158 -9.24 -5.14 -0.46
C LEU A 158 -10.69 -4.87 -0.88
N GLY A 159 -11.66 -5.32 -0.09
CA GLY A 159 -13.08 -5.07 -0.35
C GLY A 159 -13.44 -3.58 -0.40
N ALA A 160 -12.77 -2.75 0.41
CA ALA A 160 -13.00 -1.30 0.43
C ALA A 160 -12.40 -0.57 -0.78
N VAL A 161 -11.30 -1.06 -1.35
CA VAL A 161 -10.56 -0.33 -2.39
C VAL A 161 -10.66 -0.93 -3.80
N CYS A 162 -11.19 -2.14 -3.95
CA CYS A 162 -11.35 -2.79 -5.25
C CYS A 162 -12.54 -2.25 -6.07
N GLY A 163 -12.60 -2.63 -7.35
CA GLY A 163 -13.72 -2.33 -8.25
C GLY A 163 -13.38 -1.30 -9.33
N SER A 164 -14.26 -1.16 -10.32
CA SER A 164 -14.03 -0.33 -11.51
C SER A 164 -13.97 1.17 -11.20
N SER A 165 -13.27 1.94 -12.02
CA SER A 165 -13.24 3.39 -11.98
C SER A 165 -13.12 3.95 -13.39
N PRO A 166 -13.84 5.03 -13.76
CA PRO A 166 -13.67 5.67 -15.06
C PRO A 166 -12.29 6.31 -15.26
N LEU A 167 -11.51 6.45 -14.19
CA LEU A 167 -10.15 7.03 -14.22
C LEU A 167 -9.06 6.01 -14.58
N SER A 168 -9.40 4.73 -14.72
CA SER A 168 -8.44 3.68 -15.06
C SER A 168 -9.06 2.72 -16.09
N PRO A 169 -8.38 2.44 -17.21
CA PRO A 169 -8.92 1.54 -18.24
C PRO A 169 -8.86 0.07 -17.83
N ASN A 170 -7.97 -0.30 -16.89
CA ASN A 170 -7.82 -1.67 -16.41
C ASN A 170 -8.91 -1.99 -15.38
N VAL A 171 -9.70 -3.02 -15.64
CA VAL A 171 -10.84 -3.41 -14.80
C VAL A 171 -10.92 -4.92 -14.60
N GLN A 172 -11.28 -5.31 -13.38
CA GLN A 172 -11.72 -6.66 -13.04
C GLN A 172 -13.14 -6.60 -12.46
N PRO A 173 -14.03 -7.53 -12.83
CA PRO A 173 -15.39 -7.58 -12.28
C PRO A 173 -15.35 -8.00 -10.81
N VAL A 174 -15.96 -7.21 -9.92
CA VAL A 174 -16.00 -7.49 -8.46
C VAL A 174 -17.40 -7.84 -7.94
N ALA A 175 -18.43 -7.78 -8.81
CA ALA A 175 -19.80 -8.09 -8.42
C ALA A 175 -19.91 -9.50 -7.81
N GLY A 176 -20.56 -9.61 -6.65
CA GLY A 176 -20.74 -10.87 -5.93
C GLY A 176 -19.50 -11.40 -5.20
N ARG A 177 -18.37 -10.69 -5.22
CA ARG A 177 -17.16 -11.08 -4.46
C ARG A 177 -17.24 -10.58 -3.02
N ASP A 178 -17.08 -11.51 -2.08
CA ASP A 178 -16.91 -11.23 -0.66
C ASP A 178 -15.58 -11.82 -0.20
N PHE A 179 -14.56 -10.97 -0.11
CA PHE A 179 -13.19 -11.40 0.20
C PHE A 179 -13.04 -11.88 1.65
N VAL A 180 -13.75 -11.26 2.60
CA VAL A 180 -13.70 -11.65 4.01
C VAL A 180 -14.32 -13.03 4.19
N LYS A 181 -15.47 -13.26 3.58
CA LYS A 181 -16.10 -14.59 3.57
C LYS A 181 -15.24 -15.64 2.88
N ALA A 182 -14.54 -15.28 1.81
CA ALA A 182 -13.63 -16.19 1.13
C ALA A 182 -12.46 -16.64 2.04
N VAL A 183 -11.84 -15.70 2.78
CA VAL A 183 -10.75 -16.03 3.73
C VAL A 183 -11.25 -16.90 4.88
N ARG A 184 -12.43 -16.58 5.45
CA ARG A 184 -13.01 -17.32 6.58
C ARG A 184 -13.45 -18.75 6.24
N ARG A 185 -13.70 -19.06 4.97
CA ARG A 185 -14.07 -20.42 4.54
C ARG A 185 -12.92 -21.42 4.72
N GLY A 186 -11.67 -20.95 4.84
CA GLY A 186 -10.50 -21.81 4.92
C GLY A 186 -10.23 -22.57 3.61
N PRO A 187 -9.10 -23.30 3.53
CA PRO A 187 -8.87 -24.31 2.50
C PRO A 187 -9.78 -25.54 2.67
#